data_AF-A0A3B9P444-F1
#
_entry.id   AF-A0A3B9P444-F1
#
_cell.length_a   1.000
_cell.length_b   1.000
_cell.length_c   1.000
_cell.angle_alpha   90.00
_cell.angle_beta   90.00
_cell.angle_gamma   90.00
#
_symmetry.space_group_name_H-M   'P 1'
#
loop_
_entity.id
_entity.type
_entity.pdbx_description
1 polymer ?
#
loop_
_entity_poly.entity_id
_entity_poly.type
_entity_poly.pdbx_seq_one_letter_code
_entity_poly.pdbx_strand_id
1 'polypeptide(L)'
;MIQGGDPTGTGAGGPGYQFEDEIHPELKHNRPGTMSMANAGPATNGSQFFITHGPTDWLDGKHTVFGYVVEGQDIVDAVAQGDTMDTIEIVRLGADAEAWDASSVFTAARSAAEQAARAAQE
;
A
#
# COMPACT_ATOMS: atom_id res chain seq x y z
N MET A 1 13.30 -6.19 0.94
CA MET A 1 12.10 -5.41 1.28
C MET A 1 11.40 -6.16 2.39
N ILE A 2 10.65 -5.47 3.23
CA ILE A 2 9.77 -6.08 4.22
C ILE A 2 8.33 -5.95 3.75
N GLN A 3 7.51 -6.97 3.96
CA GLN A 3 6.10 -6.99 3.56
C GLN A 3 5.23 -7.27 4.78
N GLY A 4 4.11 -6.57 4.86
CA GLY A 4 3.12 -6.70 5.93
C GLY A 4 1.72 -6.37 5.44
N GLY A 5 0.79 -6.19 6.37
CA GLY A 5 -0.59 -5.81 6.05
C GLY A 5 -1.50 -6.98 5.65
N ASP A 6 -1.10 -8.23 5.89
CA ASP A 6 -2.01 -9.39 5.84
C ASP A 6 -2.52 -9.70 7.26
N PRO A 7 -3.81 -9.48 7.58
CA PRO A 7 -4.39 -9.77 8.89
C PRO A 7 -4.30 -11.25 9.30
N THR A 8 -4.14 -12.16 8.33
CA THR A 8 -4.01 -13.60 8.57
C THR A 8 -2.57 -14.04 8.80
N GLY A 9 -1.58 -13.20 8.46
CA GLY A 9 -0.16 -13.52 8.55
C GLY A 9 0.32 -14.61 7.57
N THR A 10 -0.48 -14.98 6.56
CA THR A 10 -0.15 -16.06 5.61
C THR A 10 0.57 -15.59 4.36
N GLY A 11 0.50 -14.29 4.06
CA GLY A 11 0.95 -13.67 2.80
C GLY A 11 -0.08 -13.77 1.67
N ALA A 12 -1.17 -14.54 1.85
CA ALA A 12 -2.22 -14.73 0.86
C ALA A 12 -3.56 -14.12 1.27
N GLY A 13 -3.65 -13.54 2.48
CA GLY A 13 -4.87 -12.90 2.96
C GLY A 13 -5.04 -11.47 2.44
N GLY A 14 -6.10 -10.83 2.91
CA GLY A 14 -6.43 -9.48 2.53
C GLY A 14 -7.75 -9.03 3.17
N PRO A 15 -8.20 -7.81 2.86
CA PRO A 15 -9.29 -7.18 3.59
C PRO A 15 -10.69 -7.52 3.02
N GLY A 16 -10.77 -8.50 2.10
CA GLY A 16 -12.01 -8.89 1.42
C GLY A 16 -12.39 -7.99 0.25
N TYR A 17 -11.48 -7.14 -0.21
CA TYR A 17 -11.68 -6.27 -1.37
C TYR A 17 -10.39 -6.02 -2.14
N GLN A 18 -10.54 -5.54 -3.37
CA GLN A 18 -9.47 -5.12 -4.25
C GLN A 18 -9.75 -3.74 -4.85
N PHE A 19 -8.71 -3.01 -5.22
CA PHE A 19 -8.81 -1.73 -5.92
C PHE A 19 -7.66 -1.53 -6.92
N GLU A 20 -7.82 -0.54 -7.79
CA GLU A 20 -6.96 -0.25 -8.94
C GLU A 20 -5.54 0.19 -8.54
N ASP A 21 -4.60 0.10 -9.50
CA ASP A 21 -3.27 0.67 -9.36
C ASP A 21 -3.26 2.17 -9.69
N GLU A 22 -2.55 2.97 -8.89
CA GLU A 22 -2.39 4.42 -9.09
C GLU A 22 -0.94 4.72 -9.53
N ILE A 23 -0.61 4.34 -10.76
CA ILE A 23 0.76 4.46 -11.29
C ILE A 23 1.06 5.90 -11.74
N HIS A 24 2.10 6.50 -11.18
CA HIS A 24 2.60 7.81 -11.58
C HIS A 24 4.03 7.75 -12.16
N PRO A 25 4.34 8.44 -13.28
CA PRO A 25 5.67 8.40 -13.91
C PRO A 25 6.83 8.90 -13.03
N GLU A 26 6.54 9.71 -12.02
CA GLU A 26 7.56 10.26 -11.11
C GLU A 26 7.75 9.41 -9.84
N LEU A 27 6.80 8.52 -9.54
CA LEU A 27 6.86 7.67 -8.35
C LEU A 27 7.52 6.33 -8.73
N LYS A 28 8.76 6.17 -8.27
CA LYS A 28 9.65 5.05 -8.62
C LYS A 28 10.24 4.41 -7.38
N HIS A 29 10.64 3.15 -7.53
CA HIS A 29 11.35 2.36 -6.51
C HIS A 29 12.87 2.57 -6.59
N ASN A 30 13.32 3.81 -6.72
CA ASN A 30 14.72 4.15 -6.96
C ASN A 30 15.55 4.38 -5.69
N ARG A 31 14.97 4.12 -4.51
CA ARG A 31 15.62 4.36 -3.21
C ARG A 31 15.16 3.38 -2.12
N PRO A 32 15.99 3.13 -1.09
CA PRO A 32 15.53 2.54 0.16
C PRO A 32 14.33 3.31 0.72
N GLY A 33 13.48 2.61 1.47
CA GLY A 33 12.33 3.21 2.12
C GLY A 33 11.15 3.52 1.22
N THR A 34 11.14 3.08 -0.04
CA THR A 34 9.95 3.21 -0.88
C THR A 34 8.83 2.33 -0.32
N MET A 35 7.68 2.93 -0.03
CA MET A 35 6.46 2.24 0.42
C MET A 35 5.51 2.05 -0.75
N SER A 36 5.08 0.81 -0.97
CA SER A 36 4.26 0.46 -2.12
C SER A 36 3.28 -0.67 -1.82
N MET A 37 2.16 -0.69 -2.54
CA MET A 37 1.14 -1.73 -2.42
C MET A 37 1.65 -3.07 -2.96
N ALA A 38 1.42 -4.15 -2.20
CA ALA A 38 1.59 -5.51 -2.71
C ALA A 38 0.33 -5.92 -3.47
N ASN A 39 0.52 -6.54 -4.64
CA ASN A 39 -0.58 -7.01 -5.50
C ASN A 39 -0.22 -8.37 -6.14
N ALA A 40 -1.22 -9.07 -6.66
CA ALA A 40 -1.08 -10.34 -7.37
C ALA A 40 -1.25 -10.18 -8.90
N GLY A 41 -1.13 -8.94 -9.40
CA GLY A 41 -1.45 -8.54 -10.77
C GLY A 41 -2.18 -7.19 -10.80
N PRO A 42 -2.46 -6.66 -12.01
CA PRO A 42 -3.09 -5.36 -12.17
C PRO A 42 -4.42 -5.25 -11.41
N ALA A 43 -4.64 -4.13 -10.73
CA ALA A 43 -5.86 -3.81 -9.98
C ALA A 43 -6.23 -4.83 -8.88
N THR A 44 -5.23 -5.42 -8.22
CA THR A 44 -5.44 -6.35 -7.10
C THR A 44 -4.88 -5.82 -5.77
N ASN A 45 -4.81 -4.49 -5.61
CA ASN A 45 -4.36 -3.87 -4.37
C ASN A 45 -5.36 -4.16 -3.24
N GLY A 46 -4.86 -4.49 -2.06
CA GLY A 46 -5.67 -4.79 -0.87
C GLY A 46 -5.13 -4.05 0.35
N SER A 47 -4.86 -4.78 1.43
CA SER A 47 -4.25 -4.23 2.65
C SER A 47 -2.74 -4.48 2.74
N GLN A 48 -2.21 -5.36 1.90
CA GLN A 48 -0.80 -5.73 1.94
C GLN A 48 0.06 -4.64 1.30
N PHE A 49 1.18 -4.31 1.94
CA PHE A 49 2.14 -3.33 1.46
C PHE A 49 3.56 -3.79 1.78
N PHE A 50 4.55 -3.19 1.13
CA PHE A 50 5.95 -3.44 1.39
C PHE A 50 6.77 -2.16 1.48
N ILE A 51 7.92 -2.25 2.14
CA ILE A 51 8.94 -1.20 2.25
C ILE A 51 10.27 -1.73 1.74
N THR A 52 10.88 -1.04 0.78
CA THR A 52 12.13 -1.48 0.15
C THR A 52 13.37 -1.24 1.02
N HIS A 53 14.32 -2.17 1.07
CA HIS A 53 15.66 -1.92 1.69
C HIS A 53 16.62 -1.15 0.75
N GLY A 54 16.29 -1.10 -0.53
CA GLY A 54 17.14 -0.50 -1.56
C GLY A 54 16.35 -0.31 -2.85
N PRO A 55 16.99 0.23 -3.91
CA PRO A 55 16.34 0.40 -5.20
C PRO A 55 15.86 -0.93 -5.79
N THR A 56 14.64 -0.94 -6.33
CA THR A 56 13.97 -2.11 -6.92
C THR A 56 13.20 -1.72 -8.19
N ASP A 57 13.88 -1.13 -9.17
CA ASP A 57 13.30 -0.57 -10.40
C ASP A 57 12.44 -1.55 -11.22
N TRP A 58 12.64 -2.86 -11.07
CA TRP A 58 11.82 -3.89 -11.73
C TRP A 58 10.35 -3.92 -11.27
N LEU A 59 10.02 -3.21 -10.19
CA LEU A 59 8.66 -3.02 -9.66
C LEU A 59 7.97 -1.77 -10.23
N ASP A 60 8.70 -0.90 -10.93
CA ASP A 60 8.15 0.34 -11.46
C ASP A 60 7.03 0.08 -12.47
N GLY A 61 5.92 0.81 -12.31
CA GLY A 61 4.74 0.65 -13.15
C GLY A 61 3.93 -0.63 -12.89
N LYS A 62 4.32 -1.45 -11.91
CA LYS A 62 3.60 -2.66 -11.50
C LYS A 62 2.99 -2.56 -10.11
N HIS A 63 3.58 -1.75 -9.24
CA HIS A 63 3.12 -1.53 -7.88
C HIS A 63 2.95 -0.04 -7.60
N THR A 64 1.86 0.29 -6.91
CA THR A 64 1.49 1.66 -6.53
C THR A 64 2.36 2.16 -5.39
N VAL A 65 3.27 3.09 -5.69
CA VAL A 65 4.07 3.80 -4.69
C VAL A 65 3.20 4.87 -4.05
N PHE A 66 3.05 4.82 -2.73
CA PHE A 66 2.18 5.76 -1.99
C PHE A 66 2.90 6.53 -0.88
N GLY A 67 4.18 6.24 -0.65
CA GLY A 67 4.92 6.92 0.41
C GLY A 67 6.39 6.54 0.46
N TYR A 68 7.10 7.19 1.36
CA TYR A 68 8.51 6.94 1.60
C TYR A 68 8.85 7.09 3.07
N VAL A 69 9.75 6.24 3.56
CA VAL A 69 10.39 6.39 4.87
C VAL A 69 11.22 7.67 4.86
N VAL A 70 10.91 8.58 5.79
CA VAL A 70 11.66 9.83 5.99
C VAL A 70 12.76 9.64 7.02
N GLU A 71 12.47 8.90 8.09
CA GLU A 71 13.39 8.57 9.20
C GLU A 71 13.17 7.11 9.62
N GLY A 72 14.22 6.46 10.15
CA GLY A 72 14.12 5.08 10.68
C GLY A 72 14.31 3.97 9.64
N GLN A 73 15.06 4.23 8.55
CA GLN A 73 15.38 3.18 7.57
C GLN A 73 16.19 2.03 8.21
N ASP A 74 17.04 2.33 9.19
CA ASP A 74 17.76 1.34 9.98
C ASP A 74 16.82 0.41 10.77
N ILE A 75 15.68 0.92 11.23
CA ILE A 75 14.63 0.11 11.87
C ILE A 75 13.99 -0.81 10.84
N VAL A 76 13.65 -0.29 9.66
CA VAL A 76 13.12 -1.10 8.54
C VAL A 76 14.11 -2.21 8.17
N ASP A 77 15.40 -1.89 8.11
CA ASP A 77 16.47 -2.84 7.76
C ASP A 77 16.75 -3.88 8.87
N ALA A 78 16.37 -3.57 10.12
CA ALA A 78 16.49 -4.49 11.25
C ALA A 78 15.35 -5.52 11.34
N VAL A 79 14.21 -5.26 10.69
CA VAL A 79 13.07 -6.19 10.68
C VAL A 79 13.46 -7.48 9.95
N ALA A 80 13.27 -8.61 10.62
CA ALA A 80 13.62 -9.93 10.14
C ALA A 80 12.38 -10.73 9.74
N GLN A 81 12.60 -11.77 8.94
CA GLN A 81 11.53 -12.72 8.61
C GLN A 81 11.02 -13.40 9.89
N GLY A 82 9.70 -13.38 10.09
CA GLY A 82 9.04 -13.96 11.26
C GLY A 82 8.70 -12.95 12.34
N ASP A 83 9.19 -11.71 12.25
CA ASP A 83 8.72 -10.62 13.11
C ASP A 83 7.22 -10.37 12.90
N THR A 84 6.51 -10.11 13.99
CA THR A 84 5.07 -9.88 13.98
C THR A 84 4.74 -8.39 14.11
N MET A 85 3.72 -7.95 13.38
CA MET A 85 3.17 -6.60 13.48
C MET A 85 1.94 -6.63 14.37
N ASP A 86 2.10 -6.22 15.62
CA ASP A 86 1.01 -6.31 16.61
C ASP A 86 0.03 -5.14 16.52
N THR A 87 0.50 -3.95 16.17
CA THR A 87 -0.31 -2.73 16.11
C THR A 87 0.23 -1.79 15.04
N ILE A 88 -0.68 -1.10 14.36
CA ILE A 88 -0.37 0.00 13.44
C ILE A 88 -1.11 1.24 13.97
N GLU A 89 -0.36 2.32 14.17
CA GLU A 89 -0.91 3.63 14.50
C GLU A 89 -0.59 4.61 13.38
N ILE A 90 -1.61 5.30 12.88
CA ILE A 90 -1.47 6.37 11.89
C ILE A 90 -1.52 7.69 12.64
N VAL A 91 -0.35 8.30 12.85
CA VAL A 91 -0.24 9.64 13.44
C VAL A 91 -0.43 10.67 12.34
N ARG A 92 -1.48 11.48 12.44
CA ARG A 92 -1.80 12.55 11.49
C ARG A 92 -1.13 13.85 11.96
N LEU A 93 -0.34 14.47 11.09
CA LEU A 93 0.40 15.69 11.41
C LEU A 93 -0.11 16.84 10.55
N GLY A 94 -0.66 17.86 11.21
CA GLY A 94 -1.14 19.10 10.58
C GLY A 94 -2.64 19.09 10.30
N ALA A 95 -3.21 20.31 10.23
CA ALA A 95 -4.67 20.51 10.14
C ALA A 95 -5.31 19.78 8.95
N ASP A 96 -4.65 19.78 7.78
CA ASP A 96 -5.16 19.12 6.59
C ASP A 96 -5.21 17.59 6.76
N ALA A 97 -4.16 16.99 7.34
CA ALA A 97 -4.10 15.55 7.61
C ALA A 97 -5.09 15.13 8.70
N GLU A 98 -5.25 15.96 9.74
CA GLU A 98 -6.22 15.74 10.81
C GLU A 98 -7.66 15.80 10.29
N ALA A 99 -7.96 16.79 9.43
CA ALA A 99 -9.28 16.98 8.83
C ALA A 99 -9.62 15.94 7.73
N TRP A 100 -8.64 15.17 7.25
CA TRP A 100 -8.83 14.23 6.15
C TRP A 100 -9.63 12.99 6.57
N ASP A 101 -10.81 12.79 5.97
CA ASP A 101 -11.59 11.57 6.21
C ASP A 101 -11.24 10.48 5.19
N ALA A 102 -10.14 9.77 5.47
CA ALA A 102 -9.67 8.66 4.64
C ALA A 102 -10.73 7.57 4.42
N SER A 103 -11.56 7.29 5.43
CA SER A 103 -12.55 6.20 5.37
C SER A 103 -13.68 6.53 4.41
N SER A 104 -14.20 7.76 4.43
CA SER A 104 -15.25 8.15 3.50
C SER A 104 -14.74 8.28 2.07
N VAL A 105 -13.55 8.85 1.88
CA VAL A 105 -12.93 8.97 0.55
C VAL A 105 -12.70 7.59 -0.06
N PHE A 106 -12.14 6.66 0.71
CA PHE A 106 -11.89 5.30 0.24
C PHE A 106 -13.20 4.55 -0.09
N THR A 107 -14.19 4.66 0.79
CA THR A 107 -15.50 4.01 0.59
C THR A 107 -16.22 4.54 -0.64
N ALA A 108 -16.18 5.86 -0.85
CA ALA A 108 -16.77 6.49 -2.03
C ALA A 108 -16.07 6.04 -3.33
N ALA A 109 -14.74 6.05 -3.35
CA ALA A 109 -13.95 5.61 -4.50
C ALA A 109 -14.26 4.16 -4.87
N ARG A 110 -14.26 3.24 -3.90
CA ARG A 110 -14.60 1.84 -4.12
C ARG A 110 -16.04 1.63 -4.60
N SER A 111 -17.00 2.34 -4.02
CA SER A 111 -18.40 2.22 -4.43
C SER A 111 -18.59 2.64 -5.89
N ALA A 112 -17.91 3.70 -6.33
CA ALA A 112 -17.91 4.13 -7.71
C ALA A 112 -17.25 3.10 -8.65
N ALA A 113 -16.10 2.54 -8.26
CA ALA A 113 -15.41 1.50 -9.02
C ALA A 113 -16.27 0.23 -9.17
N GLU A 114 -16.91 -0.23 -8.09
CA GLU A 114 -17.81 -1.39 -8.13
C GLU A 114 -19.03 -1.17 -9.04
N GLN A 115 -19.60 0.04 -9.02
CA GLN A 115 -20.71 0.39 -9.92
C GLN A 115 -20.27 0.42 -11.38
N ALA A 116 -19.11 1.01 -11.68
CA ALA A 116 -18.55 1.04 -13.02
C ALA A 116 -18.25 -0.37 -13.56
N ALA A 117 -17.68 -1.25 -12.71
CA ALA A 117 -17.40 -2.62 -13.07
C ALA A 117 -18.68 -3.43 -13.37
N ARG A 118 -19.76 -3.21 -12.60
CA ARG A 118 -21.07 -3.83 -12.88
C ARG A 118 -21.68 -3.33 -14.19
N ALA A 119 -21.65 -2.03 -14.43
CA ALA A 119 -22.18 -1.44 -15.67
C ALA A 119 -21.43 -1.89 -16.93
N ALA A 120 -20.13 -2.19 -16.83
CA ALA A 120 -19.33 -2.69 -17.94
C ALA A 120 -19.57 -4.17 -18.28
N GLN A 121 -20.28 -4.91 -17.43
CA GLN A 121 -20.64 -6.32 -17.63
C GLN A 121 -22.04 -6.51 -18.24
N GLU A 122 -22.80 -5.41 -18.39
CA GLU A 122 -24.10 -5.36 -19.07
C GLU A 122 -23.95 -4.94 -20.54
#